data_AF-A0A842P1Y5-F1
#
_entry.id   AF-A0A842P1Y5-F1
#
_cell.length_a   1.000
_cell.length_b   1.000
_cell.length_c   1.000
_cell.angle_alpha   90.00
_cell.angle_beta   90.00
_cell.angle_gamma   90.00
#
_symmetry.space_group_name_H-M   'P 1'
#
loop_
_entity.id
_entity.type
_entity.pdbx_description
1 polymer ?
#
loop_
_entity_poly.entity_id
_entity_poly.type
_entity_poly.pdbx_seq_one_letter_code
_entity_poly.pdbx_strand_id
1 'polypeptide(L)'
;MEPISTVLVEDRVIVPAQNDANSLYQDGYGSLLAEERLLTLNAFEALYLVERRRIAVVDEATRRRLLFQELLSRPTSMSTEPSAYST
;
A
#
# COMPACT_ATOMS: atom_id res chain seq x y z
N MET A 1 -9.71 -11.16 -13.63
CA MET A 1 -9.41 -11.06 -12.18
C MET A 1 -9.78 -9.66 -11.75
N GLU A 2 -10.58 -9.53 -10.70
CA GLU A 2 -10.87 -8.23 -10.10
C GLU A 2 -9.63 -7.76 -9.31
N PRO A 3 -9.32 -6.45 -9.32
CA PRO A 3 -8.20 -5.92 -8.55
C PRO A 3 -8.51 -6.02 -7.05
N ILE A 4 -7.50 -6.34 -6.26
CA ILE A 4 -7.58 -6.37 -4.80
C ILE A 4 -7.92 -4.97 -4.29
N SER A 5 -8.94 -4.86 -3.43
CA SER A 5 -9.32 -3.57 -2.85
C SER A 5 -8.40 -3.23 -1.68
N THR A 6 -7.76 -2.08 -1.78
CA THR A 6 -6.85 -1.53 -0.77
C THR A 6 -7.32 -0.14 -0.35
N VAL A 7 -7.02 0.26 0.87
CA VAL A 7 -7.43 1.56 1.42
C VAL A 7 -6.19 2.38 1.73
N LEU A 8 -6.18 3.65 1.34
CA LEU A 8 -5.13 4.56 1.76
C LEU A 8 -5.54 5.32 3.02
N VAL A 9 -4.73 5.16 4.07
CA VAL A 9 -4.89 5.73 5.41
C VAL A 9 -3.56 6.36 5.81
N GLU A 10 -3.55 7.66 6.14
CA GLU A 10 -2.34 8.38 6.61
C GLU A 10 -1.07 8.11 5.78
N ASP A 11 -1.19 8.21 4.44
CA ASP A 11 -0.13 7.93 3.46
C ASP A 11 0.37 6.47 3.37
N ARG A 12 -0.30 5.53 4.04
CA ARG A 12 -0.05 4.09 3.92
C ARG A 12 -1.19 3.40 3.19
N VAL A 13 -0.84 2.44 2.33
CA VAL A 13 -1.83 1.61 1.64
C VAL A 13 -2.01 0.32 2.41
N ILE A 14 -3.22 0.09 2.90
CA ILE A 14 -3.59 -1.04 3.75
C ILE A 14 -4.45 -2.01 2.94
N VAL A 15 -4.21 -3.30 3.12
CA VAL A 15 -5.04 -4.37 2.53
C VAL A 15 -5.98 -4.93 3.61
N PRO A 16 -7.26 -4.53 3.63
CA PRO A 16 -8.18 -4.92 4.71
C PRO A 16 -8.60 -6.40 4.62
N ALA A 17 -8.65 -6.97 3.43
CA ALA A 17 -9.04 -8.36 3.23
C ALA A 17 -7.85 -9.30 3.49
N GLN A 18 -7.95 -10.13 4.54
CA GLN A 18 -6.86 -11.03 4.94
C GLN A 18 -6.43 -12.02 3.83
N ASN A 19 -7.36 -12.50 3.02
CA ASN A 19 -7.03 -13.42 1.91
C ASN A 19 -6.18 -12.73 0.83
N ASP A 20 -6.52 -11.48 0.51
CA ASP A 20 -5.79 -10.68 -0.46
C ASP A 20 -4.43 -10.24 0.10
N ALA A 21 -4.39 -9.88 1.39
CA ALA A 21 -3.17 -9.58 2.12
C ALA A 21 -2.22 -10.79 2.13
N ASN A 22 -2.71 -11.99 2.45
CA ASN A 22 -1.89 -13.20 2.42
C ASN A 22 -1.36 -13.49 1.01
N SER A 23 -2.17 -13.27 -0.03
CA SER A 23 -1.75 -13.47 -1.43
C SER A 23 -0.65 -12.49 -1.84
N LEU A 24 -0.81 -11.20 -1.53
CA LEU A 24 0.20 -10.17 -1.80
C LEU A 24 1.49 -10.43 -1.00
N TYR A 25 1.37 -10.85 0.26
CA TYR A 25 2.51 -11.17 1.10
C TYR A 25 3.29 -12.39 0.60
N GLN A 26 2.59 -13.44 0.15
CA GLN A 26 3.22 -14.63 -0.46
C GLN A 26 3.92 -14.29 -1.78
N ASP A 27 3.40 -13.32 -2.52
CA ASP A 27 4.03 -12.79 -3.73
C ASP A 27 5.24 -11.88 -3.45
N GLY A 28 5.52 -11.57 -2.17
CA GLY A 28 6.64 -10.73 -1.74
C GLY A 28 6.36 -9.24 -1.72
N TYR A 29 5.08 -8.83 -1.68
CA TYR A 29 4.69 -7.43 -1.58
C TYR A 29 4.23 -7.06 -0.17
N GLY A 30 4.67 -5.90 0.31
CA GLY A 30 4.21 -5.29 1.55
C GLY A 30 4.90 -5.83 2.80
N SER A 31 4.53 -5.23 3.93
CA SER A 31 5.02 -5.57 5.27
C SER A 31 3.85 -5.70 6.23
N LEU A 32 3.90 -6.73 7.07
CA LEU A 32 2.90 -6.93 8.12
C LEU A 32 3.12 -5.91 9.23
N LEU A 33 2.10 -5.12 9.53
CA LEU A 33 2.11 -4.27 10.70
C LEU A 33 1.93 -5.16 11.93
N ALA A 34 2.97 -5.28 12.75
CA ALA A 34 3.04 -6.24 13.86
C ALA A 34 1.90 -6.09 14.88
N GLU A 35 1.36 -4.88 15.01
CA GLU A 35 0.33 -4.53 16.00
C GLU A 35 -1.09 -4.94 15.55
N GLU A 36 -1.38 -4.89 14.24
CA GLU A 36 -2.74 -5.09 13.72
C GLU A 36 -2.89 -6.29 12.77
N ARG A 37 -1.80 -7.02 12.46
CA ARG A 37 -1.77 -8.11 11.46
C ARG A 37 -2.26 -7.69 10.07
N LEU A 38 -2.34 -6.39 9.79
CA LEU A 38 -2.70 -5.87 8.49
C LEU A 38 -1.47 -5.81 7.59
N LEU A 39 -1.65 -6.12 6.31
CA LEU A 39 -0.62 -5.91 5.31
C LEU A 39 -0.63 -4.45 4.88
N THR A 40 0.54 -3.82 4.98
CA THR A 40 0.78 -2.47 4.50
C THR A 40 1.71 -2.49 3.30
N LEU A 41 1.42 -1.68 2.29
CA LEU A 41 2.25 -1.51 1.10
C LEU A 41 2.92 -0.15 1.18
N ASN A 42 4.20 -0.10 0.79
CA ASN A 42 4.88 1.16 0.60
C ASN A 42 4.37 1.87 -0.68
N ALA A 43 4.66 3.18 -0.83
CA ALA A 43 4.17 3.96 -1.97
C ALA A 43 4.62 3.38 -3.33
N PHE A 44 5.86 2.89 -3.44
CA PHE A 44 6.39 2.33 -4.69
C PHE A 44 5.74 0.99 -5.05
N GLU A 45 5.52 0.12 -4.07
CA GLU A 45 4.79 -1.15 -4.23
C GLU A 45 3.36 -0.90 -4.67
N ALA A 46 2.66 0.03 -3.99
CA ALA A 46 1.31 0.39 -4.34
C ALA A 46 1.22 0.94 -5.77
N LEU A 47 2.13 1.86 -6.15
CA LEU A 47 2.22 2.38 -7.52
C LEU A 47 2.43 1.28 -8.54
N TYR A 48 3.38 0.38 -8.30
CA TYR A 48 3.67 -0.74 -9.19
C TYR A 48 2.46 -1.67 -9.35
N LEU A 49 1.80 -2.02 -8.25
CA LEU A 49 0.65 -2.92 -8.25
C LEU A 49 -0.59 -2.27 -8.90
N VAL A 50 -0.78 -0.96 -8.73
CA VAL A 50 -1.84 -0.20 -9.40
C VAL A 50 -1.61 -0.17 -10.91
N GLU A 51 -0.38 0.09 -11.36
CA GLU A 51 -0.02 0.11 -12.78
C GLU A 51 -0.25 -1.26 -13.43
N ARG A 52 0.09 -2.34 -12.71
CA ARG A 52 -0.17 -3.73 -13.12
C ARG A 52 -1.65 -4.13 -13.01
N ARG A 53 -2.53 -3.21 -12.60
CA ARG A 53 -3.96 -3.43 -12.34
C ARG A 53 -4.25 -4.57 -11.37
N ARG A 54 -3.30 -4.85 -10.45
CA ARG A 54 -3.44 -5.89 -9.43
C ARG A 54 -4.21 -5.41 -8.21
N ILE A 55 -4.04 -4.14 -7.86
CA ILE A 55 -4.74 -3.51 -6.73
C ILE A 55 -5.54 -2.30 -7.19
N ALA A 56 -6.55 -1.94 -6.40
CA ALA A 56 -7.29 -0.69 -6.49
C ALA A 56 -7.15 0.02 -5.14
N VAL A 57 -6.60 1.23 -5.15
CA VAL A 57 -6.48 2.03 -3.94
C VAL A 57 -7.71 2.93 -3.83
N VAL A 58 -8.39 2.85 -2.69
CA VAL A 58 -9.49 3.71 -2.32
C VAL A 58 -9.02 4.62 -1.21
N ASP A 59 -9.17 5.91 -1.40
CA ASP A 59 -8.87 6.89 -0.36
C ASP A 59 -9.95 6.85 0.72
N GLU A 60 -9.57 6.67 1.99
CA GLU A 60 -10.54 6.57 3.08
C GLU A 60 -11.33 7.88 3.27
N ALA A 61 -10.66 9.03 3.16
CA ALA A 61 -11.23 10.34 3.44
C ALA A 61 -12.27 10.76 2.37
N THR A 62 -11.97 10.53 1.10
CA THR A 62 -12.82 10.90 -0.02
C THR A 62 -13.72 9.77 -0.50
N ARG A 63 -13.45 8.52 -0.07
CA ARG A 63 -14.07 7.28 -0.57
C ARG A 63 -13.97 7.09 -2.07
N ARG A 64 -13.01 7.77 -2.72
CA ARG A 64 -12.79 7.69 -4.16
C ARG A 64 -11.66 6.71 -4.44
N ARG A 65 -11.82 5.95 -5.52
CA ARG A 65 -10.73 5.19 -6.09
C ARG A 65 -9.70 6.16 -6.67
N LEU A 66 -8.45 6.02 -6.24
CA LEU A 66 -7.32 6.77 -6.74
C LEU A 66 -6.77 6.11 -8.00
N LEU A 67 -6.47 6.93 -9.00
CA LEU A 67 -5.73 6.55 -10.19
C LEU A 67 -4.23 6.58 -9.91
N PHE A 68 -3.46 5.91 -10.77
CA PHE A 68 -1.99 5.89 -10.70
C PHE A 68 -1.40 7.30 -10.61
N GLN A 69 -1.88 8.22 -11.46
CA GLN A 69 -1.39 9.61 -11.49
C GLN A 69 -1.67 10.36 -10.19
N GLU A 70 -2.82 10.09 -9.57
CA GLU A 70 -3.20 10.71 -8.29
C GLU A 70 -2.31 10.21 -7.16
N LEU A 71 -2.05 8.89 -7.11
CA LEU A 71 -1.10 8.29 -6.18
C LEU A 71 0.32 8.82 -6.37
N LEU A 72 0.78 8.97 -7.61
CA LEU A 72 2.12 9.47 -7.93
C LEU A 72 2.28 10.95 -7.59
N SER A 73 1.23 11.74 -7.78
CA SER A 73 1.22 13.18 -7.50
C SER A 73 1.21 13.51 -6.01
N ARG A 74 0.97 12.51 -5.14
CA ARG A 74 0.96 12.75 -3.71
C ARG A 74 2.38 13.02 -3.21
N PRO A 75 2.54 14.03 -2.34
CA PRO A 75 3.80 14.25 -1.67
C PRO A 75 4.13 12.98 -0.89
N THR A 76 5.06 12.20 -1.43
CA THR A 76 5.51 10.98 -0.79
C THR A 76 6.34 11.41 0.41
N SER A 77 5.69 11.57 1.56
CA SER A 77 6.35 11.72 2.86
C SER A 77 6.99 10.38 3.29
N MET A 78 7.73 9.74 2.39
CA MET A 78 8.42 8.46 2.63
C MET A 78 9.91 8.57 2.28
N SER A 79 10.49 9.75 2.50
CA SER A 79 11.94 9.87 2.57
C SER A 79 12.37 9.83 4.04
N THR A 80 12.97 8.70 4.43
CA THR A 80 13.93 8.55 5.54
C THR A 80 13.34 8.26 6.93
N GLU A 81 13.22 6.97 7.26
CA GLU A 81 13.73 6.54 8.56
C GLU A 81 15.24 6.28 8.38
N PRO A 82 16.13 6.96 9.11
CA PRO A 82 17.54 6.62 9.13
C PRO A 82 17.70 5.34 9.94
N SER A 83 17.67 4.18 9.28
CA SER A 83 18.02 2.93 9.94
C SER A 83 19.53 2.91 10.20
N ALA A 84 19.88 3.35 11.41
CA ALA A 84 20.93 2.83 12.26
C ALA A 84 22.20 2.27 11.56
N TYR A 85 23.15 3.16 11.28
CA TYR A 85 24.56 2.83 11.50
C TYR A 85 25.00 3.53 12.80
N SER A 86 24.80 2.85 13.92
CA SER A 86 25.57 3.10 15.13
C SER A 86 26.41 1.84 15.35
N THR A 87 27.65 1.88 14.86
CA THR A 87 28.74 1.01 15.31
C THR A 87 29.48 1.73 16.41
#